data_AF-A0A922VZ06-F1
#
_entry.id   AF-A0A922VZ06-F1
#
_cell.length_a   1.000
_cell.length_b   1.000
_cell.length_c   1.000
_cell.angle_alpha   90.00
_cell.angle_beta   90.00
_cell.angle_gamma   90.00
#
_symmetry.space_group_name_H-M   'P 1'
#
loop_
_entity.id
_entity.type
_entity.pdbx_description
1 polymer ?
#
loop_
_entity_poly.entity_id
_entity_poly.type
_entity_poly.pdbx_seq_one_letter_code
_entity_poly.pdbx_strand_id
1 'polypeptide(L)'
;MDNLIRDGVPLELFAWLDADAELPAWDRLKGCPFGAAHGALAGAVPRPDEELSTVQNYFAEYHLEYFRQRRFNHFPSRLHALLLFATRIDADTYRSKHPARVYGKHQVRARTQGAYLCSFHDASWLDYLRLPHSLGFSALDEIAEHYWSGRTVEDIGLTFMNEPWREAPVIEALFQGALEAVPGAPRTAWLPGFA
;
A
#
# COMPACT_ATOMS: atom_id res chain seq x y z
N MET A 1 -12.71 9.24 12.61
CA MET A 1 -12.47 7.85 13.05
C MET A 1 -10.99 7.76 13.35
N ASP A 2 -10.60 7.11 14.44
CA ASP A 2 -9.17 6.87 14.68
C ASP A 2 -8.73 5.79 13.69
N ASN A 3 -7.88 6.14 12.72
CA ASN A 3 -7.36 5.21 11.71
C ASN A 3 -6.12 4.47 12.20
N LEU A 4 -5.91 4.41 13.53
CA LEU A 4 -4.89 3.65 14.23
C LEU A 4 -5.52 2.57 15.11
N ILE A 5 -5.00 1.36 15.04
CA ILE A 5 -5.28 0.26 15.95
C ILE A 5 -3.99 -0.13 16.66
N ARG A 6 -4.06 -0.23 17.99
CA ARG A 6 -3.01 -0.79 18.84
C ARG A 6 -3.64 -1.83 19.76
N ASP A 7 -3.53 -3.09 19.39
CA ASP A 7 -4.31 -4.19 19.97
C ASP A 7 -3.59 -5.54 19.73
N GLY A 8 -4.10 -6.63 20.30
CA GLY A 8 -3.85 -8.02 19.90
C GLY A 8 -5.11 -8.79 19.47
N VAL A 9 -6.28 -8.16 19.33
CA VAL A 9 -7.48 -8.81 18.75
C VAL A 9 -7.19 -9.19 17.29
N PRO A 10 -7.45 -10.45 16.89
CA PRO A 10 -7.19 -10.91 15.53
C PRO A 10 -7.83 -10.02 14.46
N LEU A 11 -6.99 -9.53 13.56
CA LEU A 11 -7.37 -8.76 12.38
C LEU A 11 -6.97 -9.55 11.12
N GLU A 12 -7.83 -9.55 10.11
CA GLU A 12 -7.52 -10.14 8.81
C GLU A 12 -7.11 -9.03 7.82
N LEU A 13 -6.00 -9.24 7.13
CA LEU A 13 -5.41 -8.33 6.15
C LEU A 13 -5.08 -9.10 4.87
N PHE A 14 -4.84 -8.40 3.76
CA PHE A 14 -4.63 -9.02 2.46
C PHE A 14 -3.34 -8.55 1.81
N ALA A 15 -2.67 -9.45 1.08
CA ALA A 15 -1.43 -9.16 0.35
C ALA A 15 -1.44 -9.83 -1.02
N TRP A 16 -0.67 -9.28 -1.96
CA TRP A 16 -0.32 -9.94 -3.22
C TRP A 16 1.10 -10.49 -3.10
N LEU A 17 1.26 -11.81 -3.15
CA LEU A 17 2.56 -12.50 -2.99
C LEU A 17 2.92 -13.29 -4.25
N ASP A 18 4.22 -13.44 -4.52
CA ASP A 18 4.69 -14.35 -5.57
C ASP A 18 4.38 -15.81 -5.18
N ALA A 19 4.26 -16.72 -6.15
CA ALA A 19 3.76 -18.09 -5.94
C ALA A 19 4.44 -18.85 -4.78
N ASP A 20 5.74 -18.64 -4.59
CA ASP A 20 6.55 -19.30 -3.56
C ASP A 20 6.95 -18.36 -2.41
N ALA A 21 6.38 -17.14 -2.35
CA ALA A 21 6.69 -16.17 -1.32
C ALA A 21 5.85 -16.40 -0.06
N GLU A 22 6.53 -16.48 1.09
CA GLU A 22 5.89 -16.45 2.39
C GLU A 22 5.45 -15.03 2.75
N LEU A 23 4.52 -14.90 3.72
CA LEU A 23 4.19 -13.60 4.26
C LEU A 23 5.46 -12.94 4.82
N PRO A 24 5.72 -11.67 4.46
CA PRO A 24 6.90 -10.99 4.97
C PRO A 24 6.80 -10.90 6.49
N ALA A 25 7.82 -11.42 7.19
CA ALA A 25 7.99 -11.10 8.59
C ALA A 25 8.26 -9.59 8.72
N TRP A 26 7.66 -8.95 9.72
CA TRP A 26 7.98 -7.57 9.99
C TRP A 26 9.43 -7.48 10.49
N ASP A 27 10.29 -7.00 9.60
CA ASP A 27 11.68 -6.66 9.87
C ASP A 27 11.89 -5.21 9.43
N ARG A 28 12.48 -4.38 10.30
CA ARG A 28 12.72 -2.95 10.05
C ARG A 28 13.50 -2.70 8.76
N LEU A 29 14.25 -3.69 8.25
CA LEU A 29 15.01 -3.59 7.01
C LEU A 29 14.28 -4.13 5.77
N LYS A 30 13.15 -4.82 5.92
CA LYS A 30 12.42 -5.48 4.81
C LYS A 30 11.11 -4.78 4.39
N GLY A 31 10.54 -3.94 5.25
CA GLY A 31 9.30 -3.19 4.97
C GLY A 31 9.45 -2.00 4.02
N CYS A 32 10.61 -1.82 3.39
CA CYS A 32 10.89 -0.64 2.59
C CYS A 32 10.22 -0.73 1.20
N PRO A 33 9.46 0.31 0.76
CA PRO A 33 8.86 0.33 -0.58
C PRO A 33 9.91 0.32 -1.71
N PHE A 34 11.19 0.52 -1.39
CA PHE A 34 12.32 0.43 -2.32
C PHE A 34 13.01 -0.94 -2.34
N GLY A 35 12.53 -1.95 -1.61
CA GLY A 35 13.17 -3.27 -1.54
C GLY A 35 13.36 -3.94 -2.92
N ALA A 36 12.43 -3.70 -3.86
CA ALA A 36 12.56 -4.15 -5.25
C ALA A 36 13.63 -3.38 -6.04
N ALA A 37 13.87 -2.10 -5.72
CA ALA A 37 14.91 -1.29 -6.36
C ALA A 37 16.33 -1.73 -5.96
N HIS A 38 16.50 -2.45 -4.84
CA HIS A 38 17.77 -3.11 -4.52
C HIS A 38 18.09 -4.32 -5.40
N GLY A 39 17.08 -4.94 -6.04
CA GLY A 39 17.31 -5.98 -7.06
C GLY A 39 17.93 -5.42 -8.35
N ALA A 40 17.73 -4.13 -8.65
CA ALA A 40 18.33 -3.45 -9.80
C ALA A 40 19.84 -3.17 -9.63
N LEU A 41 20.37 -3.31 -8.41
CA LEU A 41 21.83 -3.29 -8.16
C LEU A 41 22.54 -4.54 -8.68
N ALA A 42 21.82 -5.51 -9.26
CA ALA A 42 22.36 -6.68 -9.97
C ALA A 42 22.82 -6.37 -11.42
N GLY A 43 23.18 -5.12 -11.73
CA GLY A 43 23.90 -4.76 -12.96
C GLY A 43 23.04 -4.50 -14.21
N ALA A 44 21.72 -4.34 -14.07
CA ALA A 44 20.86 -3.90 -15.18
C ALA A 44 20.79 -2.37 -15.21
N VAL A 45 21.08 -1.75 -16.36
CA VAL A 45 20.85 -0.31 -16.57
C VAL A 45 19.33 -0.08 -16.56
N PRO A 46 18.79 0.71 -15.61
CA PRO A 46 17.37 1.01 -15.57
C PRO A 46 16.95 1.74 -16.84
N ARG A 47 15.74 1.48 -17.33
CA ARG A 47 15.21 2.27 -18.45
C ARG A 47 14.83 3.68 -17.96
N PRO A 48 14.90 4.72 -18.79
CA PRO A 48 14.61 6.10 -18.36
C PRO A 48 13.22 6.30 -17.74
N ASP A 49 12.22 5.53 -18.19
CA ASP A 49 10.87 5.49 -17.61
C ASP A 49 10.82 4.85 -16.21
N GLU A 50 11.68 3.87 -15.96
CA GLU A 50 11.86 3.24 -14.64
C GLU A 50 12.57 4.20 -13.66
N GLU A 51 13.51 5.01 -14.13
CA GLU A 51 14.19 6.03 -13.32
C GLU A 51 13.24 7.14 -12.85
N LEU A 52 12.42 7.69 -13.76
CA LEU A 52 11.46 8.74 -13.41
C LEU A 52 10.42 8.23 -12.39
N SER A 53 9.89 7.03 -12.61
CA SER A 53 8.96 6.37 -11.67
C SER A 53 9.61 6.15 -10.31
N THR A 54 10.88 5.76 -10.27
CA THR A 54 11.64 5.57 -9.03
C THR A 54 11.81 6.88 -8.27
N VAL A 55 12.16 7.97 -8.95
CA VAL A 55 12.30 9.31 -8.33
C VAL A 55 10.96 9.81 -7.79
N GLN A 56 9.87 9.65 -8.55
CA GLN A 56 8.53 10.03 -8.09
C GLN A 56 8.09 9.23 -6.86
N ASN A 57 8.34 7.92 -6.84
CA ASN A 57 8.09 7.07 -5.67
C ASN A 57 8.93 7.52 -4.47
N TYR A 58 10.22 7.80 -4.69
CA TYR A 58 11.10 8.30 -3.64
C TYR A 58 10.57 9.60 -3.05
N PHE A 59 10.23 10.56 -3.89
CA PHE A 59 9.69 11.84 -3.48
C PHE A 59 8.40 11.70 -2.65
N ALA A 60 7.43 10.91 -3.13
CA ALA A 60 6.17 10.70 -2.44
C ALA A 60 6.37 10.09 -1.04
N GLU A 61 7.16 9.03 -0.94
CA GLU A 61 7.39 8.33 0.33
C GLU A 61 8.15 9.22 1.35
N TYR A 62 9.19 9.93 0.90
CA TYR A 62 9.96 10.81 1.79
C TYR A 62 9.18 12.02 2.25
N HIS A 63 8.34 12.60 1.38
CA HIS A 63 7.50 13.72 1.77
C HIS A 63 6.46 13.31 2.83
N LEU A 64 5.80 12.15 2.62
CA LEU A 64 4.88 11.58 3.61
C LEU A 64 5.58 11.28 4.94
N GLU A 65 6.78 10.66 4.90
CA GLU A 65 7.53 10.34 6.11
C GLU A 65 7.98 11.61 6.88
N TYR A 66 8.43 12.64 6.16
CA TYR A 66 8.80 13.92 6.77
C TYR A 66 7.62 14.54 7.55
N PHE A 67 6.42 14.52 6.96
CA PHE A 67 5.20 14.99 7.64
C PHE A 67 4.82 14.13 8.83
N ARG A 68 4.90 12.80 8.67
CA ARG A 68 4.59 11.83 9.73
C ARG A 68 5.44 12.08 10.96
N GLN A 69 6.75 12.22 10.82
CA GLN A 69 7.67 12.40 11.95
C GLN A 69 7.34 13.66 12.78
N ARG A 70 6.83 14.71 12.15
CA ARG A 70 6.55 15.99 12.79
C ARG A 70 5.17 16.06 13.42
N ARG A 71 4.14 15.52 12.76
CA ARG A 71 2.73 15.72 13.14
C ARG A 71 1.98 14.44 13.47
N PHE A 72 2.41 13.31 12.93
CA PHE A 72 1.72 12.02 13.04
C PHE A 72 2.63 10.87 13.48
N ASN A 73 3.53 11.15 14.41
CA ASN A 73 4.61 10.24 14.82
C ASN A 73 4.12 8.95 15.51
N HIS A 74 2.84 8.91 15.90
CA HIS A 74 2.16 7.75 16.49
C HIS A 74 1.80 6.67 15.46
N PHE A 75 1.69 7.02 14.17
CA PHE A 75 1.48 6.04 13.11
C PHE A 75 2.78 5.30 12.75
N PRO A 76 2.69 4.03 12.33
CA PRO A 76 3.76 3.31 11.67
C PRO A 76 4.36 4.10 10.50
N SER A 77 5.68 4.02 10.33
CA SER A 77 6.35 4.55 9.15
C SER A 77 6.12 3.63 7.96
N ARG A 78 5.67 4.18 6.83
CA ARG A 78 5.56 3.46 5.54
C ARG A 78 6.87 2.83 5.09
N LEU A 79 8.01 3.43 5.47
CA LEU A 79 9.34 2.93 5.11
C LEU A 79 9.73 1.64 5.84
N HIS A 80 9.02 1.30 6.92
CA HIS A 80 9.37 0.18 7.81
C HIS A 80 8.19 -0.75 8.13
N ALA A 81 6.96 -0.33 7.82
CA ALA A 81 5.77 -1.13 8.03
C ALA A 81 5.59 -2.13 6.89
N LEU A 82 4.89 -3.23 7.15
CA LEU A 82 4.38 -4.08 6.09
C LEU A 82 3.19 -3.36 5.44
N LEU A 83 3.23 -3.21 4.12
CA LEU A 83 2.12 -2.66 3.34
C LEU A 83 1.17 -3.80 2.96
N LEU A 84 -0.04 -3.77 3.51
CA LEU A 84 -1.09 -4.74 3.27
C LEU A 84 -2.35 -4.00 2.84
N PHE A 85 -3.42 -4.73 2.52
CA PHE A 85 -4.73 -4.18 2.22
C PHE A 85 -5.70 -4.50 3.36
N ALA A 86 -6.55 -3.52 3.71
CA ALA A 86 -7.53 -3.66 4.78
C ALA A 86 -8.55 -4.76 4.47
N THR A 87 -9.00 -4.84 3.21
CA THR A 87 -9.97 -5.85 2.78
C THR A 87 -9.54 -6.54 1.48
N ARG A 88 -10.22 -7.64 1.18
CA ARG A 88 -10.12 -8.31 -0.12
C ARG A 88 -10.49 -7.37 -1.28
N ILE A 89 -11.49 -6.52 -1.06
CA ILE A 89 -11.97 -5.57 -2.07
C ILE A 89 -10.87 -4.55 -2.36
N ASP A 90 -10.21 -3.99 -1.34
CA ASP A 90 -9.09 -3.07 -1.52
C ASP A 90 -7.96 -3.72 -2.33
N ALA A 91 -7.61 -4.96 -2.02
CA ALA A 91 -6.58 -5.71 -2.76
C ALA A 91 -6.98 -5.96 -4.24
N ASP A 92 -8.25 -6.26 -4.51
CA ASP A 92 -8.77 -6.47 -5.87
C ASP A 92 -8.87 -5.15 -6.66
N THR A 93 -9.24 -4.04 -6.01
CA THR A 93 -9.23 -2.70 -6.59
C THR A 93 -7.79 -2.28 -6.92
N TYR A 94 -6.84 -2.51 -6.01
CA TYR A 94 -5.42 -2.25 -6.27
C TYR A 94 -4.90 -3.02 -7.48
N ARG A 95 -5.27 -4.31 -7.62
CA ARG A 95 -4.90 -5.10 -8.81
C ARG A 95 -5.44 -4.47 -10.09
N SER A 96 -6.68 -4.01 -10.07
CA SER A 96 -7.32 -3.42 -11.24
C SER A 96 -6.63 -2.11 -11.66
N LYS A 97 -6.22 -1.29 -10.68
CA LYS A 97 -5.48 -0.03 -10.91
C LYS A 97 -4.02 -0.25 -11.32
N HIS A 98 -3.38 -1.27 -10.75
CA HIS A 98 -1.93 -1.53 -10.87
C HIS A 98 -1.62 -2.95 -11.35
N PRO A 99 -2.14 -3.41 -12.51
CA PRO A 99 -2.04 -4.80 -12.94
C PRO A 99 -0.58 -5.27 -13.09
N ALA A 100 0.32 -4.39 -13.53
CA ALA A 100 1.75 -4.71 -13.66
C ALA A 100 2.44 -4.99 -12.32
N ARG A 101 1.99 -4.38 -11.21
CA ARG A 101 2.61 -4.55 -9.87
C ARG A 101 2.25 -5.88 -9.21
N VAL A 102 1.17 -6.51 -9.67
CA VAL A 102 0.64 -7.76 -9.10
C VAL A 102 0.58 -8.89 -10.12
N TYR A 103 1.14 -8.69 -11.31
CA TYR A 103 1.20 -9.70 -12.34
C TYR A 103 1.95 -10.94 -11.85
N GLY A 104 1.35 -12.13 -12.03
CA GLY A 104 1.91 -13.40 -11.55
C GLY A 104 1.82 -13.63 -10.03
N LYS A 105 1.31 -12.66 -9.27
CA LYS A 105 1.09 -12.79 -7.82
C LYS A 105 -0.26 -13.42 -7.52
N HIS A 106 -0.37 -14.04 -6.35
CA HIS A 106 -1.61 -14.56 -5.81
C HIS A 106 -2.02 -13.80 -4.55
N GLN A 107 -3.32 -13.72 -4.30
CA GLN A 107 -3.85 -13.03 -3.13
C GLN A 107 -3.76 -13.96 -1.92
N VAL A 108 -3.16 -13.47 -0.84
CA VAL A 108 -3.05 -14.17 0.44
C VAL A 108 -3.81 -13.39 1.50
N ARG A 109 -4.57 -14.12 2.31
CA ARG A 109 -5.18 -13.60 3.53
C ARG A 109 -4.24 -13.85 4.70
N ALA A 110 -3.85 -12.78 5.37
CA ALA A 110 -3.00 -12.79 6.56
C ALA A 110 -3.86 -12.53 7.80
N ARG A 111 -3.53 -13.19 8.91
CA ARG A 111 -4.13 -12.93 10.23
C ARG A 111 -3.06 -12.47 11.20
N THR A 112 -3.37 -11.44 11.98
CA THR A 112 -2.45 -10.93 13.01
C THR A 112 -2.24 -11.93 14.14
N GLN A 113 -1.02 -11.96 14.67
CA GLN A 113 -0.62 -12.81 15.79
C GLN A 113 -0.03 -11.96 16.91
N GLY A 114 -0.66 -12.03 18.10
CA GLY A 114 -0.24 -11.25 19.25
C GLY A 114 -0.45 -9.75 19.08
N ALA A 115 0.30 -8.95 19.83
CA ALA A 115 0.19 -7.49 19.81
C ALA A 115 0.73 -6.89 18.52
N TYR A 116 0.01 -5.92 17.97
CA TYR A 116 0.37 -5.21 16.75
C TYR A 116 0.03 -3.72 16.81
N LEU A 117 0.61 -2.98 15.86
CA LEU A 117 0.25 -1.62 15.52
C LEU A 117 -0.13 -1.59 14.04
N CYS A 118 -1.33 -1.10 13.73
CA CYS A 118 -1.85 -1.06 12.37
C CYS A 118 -2.51 0.29 12.11
N SER A 119 -2.17 0.96 11.02
CA SER A 119 -2.88 2.17 10.59
C SER A 119 -3.42 2.05 9.17
N PHE A 120 -4.55 2.70 8.90
CA PHE A 120 -5.25 2.60 7.63
C PHE A 120 -5.22 3.92 6.88
N HIS A 121 -4.87 3.86 5.60
CA HIS A 121 -4.72 5.03 4.75
C HIS A 121 -5.18 4.71 3.33
N ASP A 122 -5.56 5.73 2.57
CA ASP A 122 -5.91 5.56 1.16
C ASP A 122 -4.64 5.63 0.29
N ALA A 123 -4.26 4.48 -0.27
CA ALA A 123 -3.09 4.35 -1.16
C ALA A 123 -3.25 5.18 -2.45
N SER A 124 -4.47 5.59 -2.80
CA SER A 124 -4.73 6.41 -3.98
C SER A 124 -4.06 7.78 -3.88
N TRP A 125 -3.82 8.32 -2.68
CA TRP A 125 -3.02 9.54 -2.54
C TRP A 125 -1.64 9.42 -3.18
N LEU A 126 -1.01 8.23 -3.12
CA LEU A 126 0.26 7.99 -3.81
C LEU A 126 0.11 7.96 -5.32
N ASP A 127 -1.02 7.47 -5.84
CA ASP A 127 -1.30 7.49 -7.28
C ASP A 127 -1.47 8.92 -7.77
N TYR A 128 -2.16 9.77 -7.00
CA TYR A 128 -2.27 11.19 -7.28
C TYR A 128 -0.90 11.87 -7.27
N LEU A 129 -0.08 11.65 -6.23
CA LEU A 129 1.28 12.22 -6.14
C LEU A 129 2.19 11.81 -7.31
N ARG A 130 1.94 10.67 -7.95
CA ARG A 130 2.70 10.16 -9.10
C ARG A 130 2.21 10.72 -10.44
N LEU A 131 1.08 11.43 -10.50
CA LEU A 131 0.59 12.01 -11.75
C LEU A 131 1.60 13.02 -12.32
N PRO A 132 1.66 13.17 -13.65
CA PRO A 132 2.58 14.10 -14.33
C PRO A 132 2.07 15.54 -14.22
N HIS A 133 2.05 16.07 -12.99
CA HIS A 133 1.69 17.44 -12.64
C HIS A 133 2.72 18.05 -11.70
N SER A 134 2.78 19.37 -11.69
CA SER A 134 3.58 20.12 -10.72
C SER A 134 2.73 20.45 -9.50
N LEU A 135 3.08 19.89 -8.35
CA LEU A 135 2.48 20.23 -7.07
C LEU A 135 3.36 21.22 -6.32
N GLY A 136 2.76 22.30 -5.81
CA GLY A 136 3.44 23.21 -4.89
C GLY A 136 3.55 22.61 -3.49
N PHE A 137 4.45 23.14 -2.65
CA PHE A 137 4.63 22.66 -1.28
C PHE A 137 3.35 22.66 -0.45
N SER A 138 2.50 23.69 -0.56
CA SER A 138 1.23 23.74 0.16
C SER A 138 0.28 22.59 -0.21
N ALA A 139 0.25 22.19 -1.48
CA ALA A 139 -0.58 21.09 -1.94
C ALA A 139 -0.03 19.74 -1.46
N LEU A 140 1.30 19.59 -1.42
CA LEU A 140 1.94 18.40 -0.88
C LEU A 140 1.67 18.25 0.63
N ASP A 141 1.76 19.35 1.37
CA ASP A 141 1.46 19.40 2.80
C ASP A 141 -0.01 19.02 3.08
N GLU A 142 -0.94 19.50 2.26
CA GLU A 142 -2.36 19.18 2.34
C GLU A 142 -2.64 17.70 2.03
N ILE A 143 -2.01 17.16 0.97
CA ILE A 143 -2.09 15.73 0.64
C ILE A 143 -1.56 14.88 1.79
N ALA A 144 -0.41 15.25 2.38
CA ALA A 144 0.15 14.53 3.51
C ALA A 144 -0.77 14.57 4.74
N GLU A 145 -1.39 15.71 5.02
CA GLU A 145 -2.40 15.84 6.08
C GLU A 145 -3.59 14.90 5.83
N HIS A 146 -4.12 14.87 4.61
CA HIS A 146 -5.25 14.01 4.24
C HIS A 146 -4.90 12.53 4.33
N TYR A 147 -3.74 12.14 3.80
CA TYR A 147 -3.24 10.77 3.89
C TYR A 147 -3.14 10.30 5.35
N TRP A 148 -2.44 11.06 6.20
CA TRP A 148 -2.20 10.64 7.59
C TRP A 148 -3.46 10.71 8.45
N SER A 149 -4.34 11.67 8.22
CA SER A 149 -5.64 11.76 8.91
C SER A 149 -6.67 10.71 8.46
N GLY A 150 -6.33 9.87 7.47
CA GLY A 150 -7.18 8.78 7.00
C GLY A 150 -8.35 9.24 6.12
N ARG A 151 -8.27 10.43 5.52
CA ARG A 151 -9.28 10.92 4.56
C ARG A 151 -9.04 10.26 3.21
N THR A 152 -10.10 9.89 2.51
CA THR A 152 -9.97 9.27 1.18
C THR A 152 -9.89 10.34 0.10
N VAL A 153 -9.34 9.98 -1.07
CA VAL A 153 -9.31 10.87 -2.23
C VAL A 153 -10.71 11.20 -2.74
N GLU A 154 -11.65 10.29 -2.55
CA GLU A 154 -13.07 10.45 -2.87
C GLU A 154 -13.72 11.51 -1.97
N ASP A 155 -13.42 11.51 -0.66
CA ASP A 155 -13.97 12.49 0.28
C ASP A 155 -13.53 13.93 -0.03
N ILE A 156 -12.31 14.09 -0.56
CA ILE A 156 -11.74 15.41 -0.86
C ILE A 156 -12.18 15.93 -2.22
N GLY A 157 -12.42 15.06 -3.20
CA GLY A 157 -12.86 15.44 -4.53
C GLY A 157 -11.77 16.17 -5.33
N LEU A 158 -10.62 15.52 -5.51
CA LEU A 158 -9.49 16.08 -6.24
C LEU A 158 -9.80 16.31 -7.73
N THR A 159 -9.02 17.19 -8.34
CA THR A 159 -9.02 17.40 -9.79
C THR A 159 -7.66 17.13 -10.39
N PHE A 160 -7.61 16.65 -11.62
CA PHE A 160 -6.41 16.54 -12.43
C PHE A 160 -6.71 17.05 -13.84
N MET A 161 -5.89 17.99 -14.35
CA MET A 161 -6.12 18.64 -15.64
C MET A 161 -7.52 19.28 -15.79
N ASN A 162 -8.03 19.90 -14.71
CA ASN A 162 -9.37 20.50 -14.59
C ASN A 162 -10.54 19.51 -14.67
N GLU A 163 -10.27 18.21 -14.67
CA GLU A 163 -11.30 17.18 -14.60
C GLU A 163 -11.36 16.57 -13.19
N PRO A 164 -12.55 16.19 -12.69
CA PRO A 164 -12.68 15.45 -11.44
C PRO A 164 -11.88 14.16 -11.51
N TRP A 165 -11.03 13.92 -10.53
CA TRP A 165 -10.29 12.67 -10.41
C TRP A 165 -11.16 11.64 -9.70
N ARG A 166 -11.57 10.60 -10.42
CA ARG A 166 -12.60 9.63 -9.98
C ARG A 166 -12.05 8.23 -9.72
N GLU A 167 -10.84 8.17 -9.20
CA GLU A 167 -10.25 6.89 -8.81
C GLU A 167 -10.87 6.39 -7.51
N ALA A 168 -11.25 5.11 -7.50
CA ALA A 168 -11.74 4.48 -6.28
C ALA A 168 -10.63 4.44 -5.22
N PRO A 169 -10.97 4.70 -3.93
CA PRO A 169 -10.02 4.59 -2.84
C PRO A 169 -9.54 3.14 -2.69
N VAL A 170 -8.32 2.98 -2.20
CA VAL A 170 -7.72 1.68 -1.90
C VAL A 170 -7.16 1.77 -0.49
N ILE A 171 -7.83 1.12 0.47
CA ILE A 171 -7.40 1.20 1.86
C ILE A 171 -6.24 0.22 2.10
N GLU A 172 -5.05 0.79 2.26
CA GLU A 172 -3.86 0.06 2.70
C GLU A 172 -3.76 0.08 4.23
N ALA A 173 -3.13 -0.97 4.77
CA ALA A 173 -2.79 -1.13 6.16
C ALA A 173 -1.27 -1.06 6.32
N LEU A 174 -0.78 -0.09 7.09
CA LEU A 174 0.60 -0.03 7.56
C LEU A 174 0.71 -0.85 8.83
N PHE A 175 1.31 -2.03 8.72
CA PHE A 175 1.29 -3.02 9.79
C PHE A 175 2.66 -3.24 10.42
N GLN A 176 2.70 -3.31 11.75
CA GLN A 176 3.86 -3.72 12.56
C GLN A 176 3.41 -4.80 13.56
N GLY A 177 3.95 -6.01 13.43
CA GLY A 177 3.58 -7.15 14.26
C GLY A 177 3.88 -8.47 13.57
N ALA A 178 3.35 -9.56 14.11
CA ALA A 178 3.44 -10.88 13.49
C ALA A 178 2.17 -11.22 12.68
N LEU A 179 2.35 -11.95 11.58
CA LEU A 179 1.28 -12.41 10.70
C LEU A 179 1.41 -13.92 10.49
N GLU A 180 0.28 -14.58 10.35
CA GLU A 180 0.18 -15.93 9.81
C GLU A 180 -0.66 -15.94 8.54
N ALA A 181 -0.31 -16.82 7.59
CA ALA A 181 -1.14 -17.01 6.40
C ALA A 181 -2.35 -17.85 6.81
N VAL A 182 -3.55 -17.36 6.48
CA VAL A 182 -4.78 -18.13 6.68
C VAL A 182 -4.98 -19.00 5.44
N PRO A 183 -4.96 -20.34 5.58
CA PRO A 183 -5.24 -21.22 4.46
C PRO A 183 -6.58 -20.84 3.83
N GLY A 184 -6.60 -20.70 2.50
CA GLY A 184 -7.86 -20.55 1.78
C GLY A 184 -8.71 -21.80 1.98
N ALA A 185 -10.03 -21.64 2.08
CA ALA A 185 -10.92 -22.77 1.86
C ALA A 185 -10.53 -23.40 0.50
N PRO A 186 -10.40 -24.73 0.38
CA PRO A 186 -10.12 -25.36 -0.90
C PRO A 186 -11.12 -24.82 -1.90
N ARG A 187 -10.65 -24.27 -3.02
CA ARG A 187 -11.52 -23.95 -4.15
C ARG A 187 -12.27 -25.23 -4.42
N THR A 188 -13.57 -25.24 -4.17
CA THR A 188 -14.43 -26.35 -4.57
C THR A 188 -14.13 -26.59 -6.03
N ALA A 189 -13.49 -27.73 -6.33
CA ALA A 189 -13.25 -28.14 -7.68
C ALA A 189 -14.62 -28.07 -8.36
N TRP A 190 -14.72 -27.23 -9.38
CA TRP A 190 -15.91 -27.15 -10.20
C TRP A 190 -16.24 -28.59 -10.60
N LEU A 191 -17.38 -29.09 -10.14
CA LEU A 191 -17.87 -30.39 -10.60
C LEU A 191 -18.08 -30.25 -12.11
N PRO A 192 -17.43 -31.09 -12.94
CA PRO A 192 -17.66 -31.06 -14.37
C PRO A 192 -19.09 -31.53 -14.61
N GLY A 193 -19.99 -30.66 -15.09
CA GLY A 193 -21.35 -31.09 -15.37
C GLY A 193 -22.49 -30.08 -15.54
N PHE A 194 -22.24 -28.77 -15.64
CA PHE A 194 -23.30 -27.84 -16.07
C PHE A 194 -22.87 -27.14 -17.35
N ALA A 195 -23.47 -27.63 -18.44
CA ALA A 195 -23.36 -27.16 -19.82
C ALA A 195 -24.18 -25.89 -20.05
#